data_AF-A0A1G8FVZ6-F1
#
_entry.id   AF-A0A1G8FVZ6-F1
#
_cell.length_a   1.000
_cell.length_b   1.000
_cell.length_c   1.000
_cell.angle_alpha   90.00
_cell.angle_beta   90.00
_cell.angle_gamma   90.00
#
_symmetry.space_group_name_H-M   'P 1'
#
loop_
_entity.id
_entity.type
_entity.pdbx_description
1 polymer ?
#
loop_
_entity_poly.entity_id
_entity_poly.type
_entity_poly.pdbx_seq_one_letter_code
_entity_poly.pdbx_strand_id
1 'polypeptide(L)' 'MYGLSQVAQEYYGKGLAASMRTDLITAYEETILKNLRVTKNWFKIMVKNNWLEQPPLAPNREEIAKDK' A
#
# COMPACT_ATOMS: atom_id res chain seq x y z
N MET A 1 2.19 10.89 20.45
CA MET A 1 1.61 10.69 19.09
C MET A 1 2.14 9.43 18.41
N TYR A 2 3.44 9.14 18.43
CA TYR A 2 4.04 7.92 17.81
C TYR A 2 3.69 6.57 18.47
N GLY A 3 3.32 6.55 19.77
CA GLY A 3 2.96 5.30 20.46
C GLY A 3 1.59 4.74 20.08
N LEU A 4 0.60 5.62 19.85
CA LEU A 4 -0.76 5.22 19.49
C LEU A 4 -0.83 4.60 18.09
N SER A 5 -0.05 5.14 17.14
CA SER A 5 0.00 4.63 15.77
C SER A 5 0.61 3.22 15.67
N GLN A 6 1.58 2.89 16.53
CA GLN A 6 2.20 1.56 16.57
C GLN A 6 1.25 0.51 17.17
N VAL A 7 0.56 0.85 18.26
CA VAL A 7 -0.45 -0.03 18.87
C VAL A 7 -1.58 -0.31 17.88
N ALA A 8 -2.02 0.69 17.11
CA ALA A 8 -3.02 0.49 16.07
C ALA A 8 -2.56 -0.53 15.01
N GLN A 9 -1.33 -0.42 14.49
CA GLN A 9 -0.78 -1.37 13.51
C GLN A 9 -0.72 -2.81 14.04
N GLU A 10 -0.37 -3.00 15.31
CA GLU A 10 -0.28 -4.31 15.93
C GLU A 10 -1.65 -4.99 16.09
N TYR A 11 -2.69 -4.21 16.42
CA TYR A 11 -4.07 -4.69 16.50
C TYR A 11 -4.62 -5.11 15.14
N TYR A 12 -4.32 -4.35 14.08
CA TYR A 12 -4.71 -4.74 12.72
C TYR A 12 -3.98 -6.01 12.25
N GLY A 13 -2.69 -6.16 12.60
CA GLY A 13 -1.92 -7.38 12.32
C GLY A 13 -2.47 -8.63 13.05
N LYS A 14 -2.87 -8.49 14.31
CA LYS A 14 -3.47 -9.58 15.11
C LYS A 14 -4.90 -9.93 14.64
N GLY A 15 -5.69 -8.95 14.24
CA GLY A 15 -7.03 -9.18 13.65
C GLY A 15 -6.98 -9.93 12.32
N LEU A 16 -5.97 -9.65 11.49
CA LEU A 16 -5.68 -10.40 10.26
C LEU A 16 -5.29 -11.86 10.53
N ALA A 17 -4.51 -12.11 11.59
CA ALA A 17 -4.12 -13.46 11.97
C ALA A 17 -5.28 -14.28 12.58
N ALA A 18 -6.28 -13.62 13.18
CA ALA A 18 -7.38 -14.27 13.90
C ALA A 18 -8.54 -14.76 13.00
N SER A 19 -8.63 -14.30 11.75
CA SER A 19 -9.74 -14.63 10.83
C SER A 19 -9.27 -15.36 9.57
N MET A 20 -8.68 -16.55 9.74
CA MET A 20 -8.43 -17.47 8.62
C MET A 20 -9.58 -18.47 8.51
N ARG A 21 -10.75 -17.99 8.07
CA ARG A 21 -11.80 -18.87 7.57
C ARG A 21 -11.55 -19.14 6.09
N THR A 22 -11.11 -20.36 5.79
CA THR A 22 -10.65 -20.80 4.46
C THR A 22 -11.71 -20.68 3.35
N ASP A 23 -12.98 -20.70 3.71
CA ASP A 23 -14.13 -20.55 2.80
C ASP A 23 -14.31 -19.12 2.26
N LEU A 24 -13.73 -18.13 2.94
CA LEU A 24 -13.83 -16.72 2.53
C LEU A 24 -12.52 -16.18 1.94
N ILE A 25 -11.43 -16.93 1.96
CA ILE A 25 -10.11 -16.48 1.50
C ILE A 25 -10.17 -15.94 0.08
N THR A 26 -10.80 -16.66 -0.85
CA THR A 26 -10.92 -16.22 -2.25
C THR A 26 -11.71 -14.91 -2.37
N ALA A 27 -12.78 -14.75 -1.60
CA ALA A 27 -13.59 -13.52 -1.60
C ALA A 27 -12.83 -12.33 -0.96
N TYR A 28 -12.07 -12.59 0.11
CA TYR A 28 -11.21 -11.59 0.74
C TYR A 28 -10.05 -11.19 -0.19
N GLU A 29 -9.38 -12.14 -0.84
CA GLU A 29 -8.32 -11.87 -1.82
C GLU A 29 -8.84 -11.03 -2.99
N GLU A 30 -10.01 -11.38 -3.55
CA GLU A 30 -10.61 -10.62 -4.64
C GLU A 30 -10.93 -9.17 -4.21
N THR A 31 -11.46 -9.01 -2.99
CA THR A 31 -11.78 -7.69 -2.42
C THR A 31 -10.53 -6.88 -2.13
N ILE A 32 -9.49 -7.50 -1.57
CA ILE A 32 -8.18 -6.87 -1.31
C ILE A 32 -7.56 -6.40 -2.63
N LEU A 33 -7.55 -7.23 -3.67
CA LEU A 33 -7.02 -6.88 -4.99
C LEU A 33 -7.80 -5.74 -5.64
N LYS A 34 -9.14 -5.75 -5.53
CA LYS A 34 -9.99 -4.64 -6.01
C LYS A 34 -9.66 -3.35 -5.26
N ASN A 35 -9.56 -3.39 -3.94
CA ASN A 35 -9.19 -2.22 -3.13
C ASN A 35 -7.80 -1.69 -3.49
N LEU A 36 -6.79 -2.55 -3.64
CA LEU A 36 -5.45 -2.14 -4.06
C LEU A 36 -5.46 -1.43 -5.43
N ARG A 37 -6.24 -1.94 -6.38
CA ARG A 37 -6.40 -1.31 -7.71
C ARG A 37 -7.04 0.08 -7.60
N VAL A 38 -8.08 0.22 -6.79
CA VAL A 38 -8.76 1.51 -6.55
C VAL A 38 -7.82 2.49 -5.85
N THR A 39 -7.14 2.07 -4.78
CA THR A 39 -6.16 2.89 -4.05
C THR A 39 -5.02 3.36 -4.95
N LYS A 40 -4.51 2.50 -5.83
CA LYS A 40 -3.48 2.87 -6.83
C LYS A 40 -3.97 3.97 -7.77
N ASN A 41 -5.23 3.93 -8.20
CA ASN A 41 -5.81 4.96 -9.06
C ASN A 41 -5.99 6.29 -8.30
N TRP A 42 -6.48 6.23 -7.06
CA TRP A 42 -6.56 7.39 -6.18
C TRP A 42 -5.20 8.03 -5.94
N PHE A 43 -4.17 7.24 -5.65
CA PHE A 43 -2.81 7.73 -5.48
C PHE A 43 -2.30 8.49 -6.71
N LYS A 44 -2.54 7.97 -7.92
CA LYS A 44 -2.20 8.67 -9.17
C LYS A 44 -2.91 10.02 -9.31
N ILE A 45 -4.19 10.10 -8.93
CA ILE A 45 -4.96 11.36 -8.97
C ILE A 45 -4.40 12.35 -7.95
N MET A 46 -4.11 11.90 -6.74
CA MET A 46 -3.56 12.74 -5.68
C MET A 46 -2.20 13.32 -6.07
N VAL A 47 -1.32 12.50 -6.66
CA VAL A 47 -0.02 12.99 -7.18
C VAL A 47 -0.24 13.96 -8.34
N LYS A 48 -1.14 13.66 -9.30
CA LYS A 48 -1.44 14.54 -10.44
C LYS A 48 -1.95 15.92 -10.00
N ASN A 49 -2.74 15.98 -8.93
CA ASN A 49 -3.29 17.22 -8.39
C ASN A 49 -2.37 17.90 -7.36
N ASN A 50 -1.15 17.38 -7.14
CA ASN A 50 -0.22 17.85 -6.11
C ASN A 50 -0.81 17.80 -4.68
N TRP A 51 -1.73 16.88 -4.42
CA TRP A 51 -2.27 16.62 -3.07
C TRP A 51 -1.40 15.66 -2.28
N LEU A 52 -0.59 14.86 -2.97
CA LEU A 52 0.45 14.01 -2.38
C LEU A 52 1.74 14.21 -3.18
N GLU A 53 2.86 14.37 -2.46
CA GLU A 53 4.17 14.31 -3.08
C GLU A 53 4.46 12.89 -3.56
N GLN A 54 5.11 12.78 -4.72
CA GLN A 54 5.61 11.50 -5.19
C GLN A 54 6.75 11.05 -4.25
N PRO A 55 6.69 9.84 -3.67
CA PRO A 55 7.78 9.34 -2.86
C PRO A 55 9.04 9.24 -3.73
N PRO A 56 10.24 9.42 -3.15
CA PRO A 56 11.48 9.27 -3.90
C PRO A 56 11.52 7.88 -4.54
N LEU A 57 11.44 7.85 -5.87
CA LEU A 57 11.61 6.62 -6.62
C LEU A 57 13.09 6.24 -6.53
N ALA A 58 13.36 4.94 -6.34
CA ALA A 58 14.72 4.45 -6.41
C ALA A 58 15.34 4.93 -7.74
N PRO A 59 16.54 5.53 -7.72
CA PRO A 59 17.11 6.13 -8.92
C PRO A 59 17.23 5.07 -10.03
N ASN A 60 16.81 5.46 -11.23
CA ASN A 60 16.83 4.58 -12.39
C ASN A 60 18.29 4.20 -12.70
N ARG A 61 18.66 2.95 -12.38
CA ARG A 61 20.04 2.46 -12.55
C ARG A 61 20.48 2.48 -14.03
N GLU A 62 19.54 2.43 -14.96
CA GLU A 62 19.82 2.51 -16.40
C GLU A 62 20.15 3.94 -16.84
N GLU A 63 19.53 4.96 -16.23
CA GLU A 63 19.86 6.37 -16.49
C GLU A 63 21.23 6.74 -15.90
N ILE A 64 21.56 6.25 -14.70
CA ILE A 64 22.88 6.45 -14.08
C ILE A 64 24.01 5.79 -14.90
N ALA A 65 23.72 4.68 -15.57
CA ALA A 65 24.70 3.99 -16.40
C ALA A 65 24.95 4.68 -17.75
N LYS A 66 24.03 5.52 -18.23
CA LYS A 66 24.18 6.32 -19.46
C LYS A 66 24.83 7.68 -19.22
N ASP A 67 24.85 8.14 -17.98
CA ASP A 67 25.50 9.39 -17.54
C ASP A 67 26.98 9.17 -17.10
N LYS A 68 27.56 8.00 -17.45
CA LYS A 68 28.98 7.67 -17.32
C LYS A 68 29.59 7.38 -18.69
#